data_AF-A0A7Y2L5F4-F1
#
_entry.id   AF-A0A7Y2L5F4-F1
#
_cell.length_a   1.000
_cell.length_b   1.000
_cell.length_c   1.000
_cell.angle_alpha   90.00
_cell.angle_beta   90.00
_cell.angle_gamma   90.00
#
_symmetry.space_group_name_H-M   'P 1'
#
loop_
_entity.id
_entity.type
_entity.pdbx_description
1 polymer ?
#
loop_
_entity_poly.entity_id
_entity_poly.type
_entity_poly.pdbx_seq_one_letter_code
_entity_poly.pdbx_strand_id
1 'polypeptide(L)'
;MNFRTILILGALSAFGPLAIDFYLPGFPAMAQAFATDEQHIQLTLAVYFLGLSIGQLAYGPIADRFGRRIPLLVGVGLFTAASLACAFAPTLEWLIGARFV
;
A
#
# COMPACT_ATOMS: atom_id res chain seq x y z
N MET A 1 18.75 -5.40 -20.62
CA MET A 1 18.19 -4.69 -19.46
C MET A 1 19.33 -3.95 -18.79
N ASN A 2 19.29 -2.62 -18.71
CA ASN A 2 20.41 -1.84 -18.16
C ASN A 2 20.46 -1.96 -16.63
N PHE A 3 21.65 -1.87 -16.03
CA PHE A 3 21.84 -1.97 -14.57
C PHE A 3 20.90 -1.03 -13.78
N ARG A 4 20.70 0.19 -14.29
CA ARG A 4 19.74 1.17 -13.75
C ARG A 4 18.31 0.63 -13.67
N THR A 5 17.83 -0.10 -14.68
CA THR A 5 16.46 -0.64 -14.69
C THR A 5 16.32 -1.79 -13.70
N ILE A 6 17.37 -2.60 -13.53
CA ILE A 6 17.40 -3.68 -12.55
C ILE A 6 17.29 -3.10 -11.13
N LEU A 7 18.05 -2.05 -10.82
CA LEU A 7 17.97 -1.38 -9.52
C LEU A 7 16.58 -0.79 -9.25
N ILE A 8 15.98 -0.12 -10.24
CA ILE A 8 14.65 0.49 -10.07
C ILE A 8 13.58 -0.58 -9.85
N LEU A 9 13.56 -1.63 -10.69
CA LEU A 9 12.57 -2.71 -10.55
C LEU A 9 12.79 -3.49 -9.27
N GLY A 10 14.04 -3.74 -8.87
CA GLY A 10 14.40 -4.39 -7.61
C GLY A 10 13.91 -3.59 -6.39
N ALA A 11 14.08 -2.27 -6.40
CA ALA A 11 13.56 -1.39 -5.36
C ALA A 11 12.03 -1.40 -5.31
N LEU A 12 11.36 -1.38 -6.46
CA LEU A 12 9.90 -1.44 -6.53
C LEU A 12 9.34 -2.77 -6.01
N SER A 13 10.03 -3.90 -6.23
CA SER A 13 9.61 -5.18 -5.65
C SER A 13 9.69 -5.22 -4.12
N ALA A 14 10.45 -4.34 -3.48
CA ALA A 14 10.51 -4.25 -2.02
C ALA A 14 9.29 -3.55 -1.41
N PHE A 15 8.45 -2.87 -2.21
CA PHE A 15 7.30 -2.11 -1.69
C PHE A 15 6.27 -3.02 -1.02
N GLY A 16 6.03 -4.21 -1.57
CA GLY A 16 5.09 -5.19 -0.99
C GLY A 16 5.48 -5.62 0.43
N PRO A 17 6.69 -6.19 0.62
CA PRO A 17 7.21 -6.52 1.95
C PRO A 17 7.25 -5.32 2.90
N LEU A 18 7.67 -4.15 2.42
CA LEU A 18 7.71 -2.93 3.26
C LEU A 18 6.33 -2.49 3.75
N ALA A 19 5.28 -2.66 2.94
CA ALA A 19 3.92 -2.26 3.33
C ALA A 19 3.28 -3.20 4.36
N ILE A 20 3.67 -4.48 4.35
CA ILE A 20 3.04 -5.54 5.17
C ILE A 20 3.92 -5.93 6.36
N ASP A 21 5.19 -6.25 6.11
CA ASP A 21 6.08 -6.86 7.10
C ASP A 21 6.58 -5.86 8.13
N PHE A 22 6.74 -4.58 7.76
CA PHE A 22 7.00 -3.51 8.72
C PHE A 22 5.75 -3.08 9.50
N TYR A 23 4.57 -3.45 9.01
CA TYR A 23 3.32 -3.04 9.62
C TYR A 23 2.99 -3.90 10.85
N LEU A 24 3.12 -5.22 10.75
CA LEU A 24 2.83 -6.19 11.82
C LEU A 24 3.50 -5.88 13.18
N PRO A 25 4.83 -5.63 13.28
CA PRO A 25 5.45 -5.30 14.57
C PRO A 25 4.97 -3.96 15.15
N GLY A 26 4.35 -3.11 14.32
CA GLY A 26 3.78 -1.82 14.74
C GLY A 26 2.37 -1.90 15.32
N PHE A 27 1.68 -3.05 15.25
CA PHE A 27 0.27 -3.17 15.68
C PHE A 27 0.06 -2.76 17.14
N PRO A 28 0.88 -3.20 18.11
CA PRO A 28 0.67 -2.81 19.51
C PRO A 28 0.79 -1.29 19.72
N ALA A 29 1.72 -0.65 19.02
CA ALA A 29 1.91 0.81 19.10
C ALA A 29 0.74 1.57 18.47
N MET A 30 0.19 1.07 17.36
CA MET A 30 -0.99 1.66 16.71
C MET A 30 -2.26 1.49 17.55
N ALA A 31 -2.45 0.32 18.16
CA ALA A 31 -3.56 0.06 19.07
C ALA A 31 -3.55 1.06 20.25
N GLN A 32 -2.37 1.32 20.82
CA GLN A 32 -2.19 2.34 21.86
C GLN A 32 -2.45 3.77 21.34
N ALA A 33 -1.91 4.12 20.18
CA ALA A 33 -2.04 5.47 19.61
C ALA A 33 -3.50 5.83 19.26
N PHE A 34 -4.28 4.86 18.80
CA PHE A 34 -5.70 5.03 18.46
C PHE A 34 -6.66 4.65 19.60
N ALA A 35 -6.13 4.31 20.79
CA ALA A 35 -6.91 3.85 21.95
C ALA A 35 -7.92 2.75 21.60
N THR A 36 -7.46 1.74 20.85
CA THR A 36 -8.25 0.61 20.34
C THR A 36 -7.55 -0.72 20.65
N ASP A 37 -8.17 -1.84 20.32
CA ASP A 37 -7.51 -3.16 20.36
C ASP A 37 -6.79 -3.52 19.04
N GLU A 38 -5.98 -4.57 19.06
CA GLU A 38 -5.27 -5.06 17.88
C GLU A 38 -6.21 -5.66 16.82
N GLN A 39 -7.38 -6.15 17.21
CA GLN A 39 -8.38 -6.70 16.28
C GLN A 39 -8.90 -5.63 15.32
N HIS A 40 -9.18 -4.44 15.82
CA HIS A 40 -9.60 -3.32 14.98
C HIS A 40 -8.43 -2.81 14.11
N ILE A 41 -7.19 -2.84 14.59
CA ILE A 41 -6.02 -2.53 13.75
C ILE A 41 -5.89 -3.54 12.61
N GLN A 42 -6.19 -4.83 12.83
CA GLN A 42 -6.12 -5.86 11.79
C GLN A 42 -7.02 -5.56 10.57
N LEU A 43 -8.13 -4.82 10.76
CA LEU A 43 -8.99 -4.38 9.66
C LEU A 43 -8.24 -3.54 8.62
N THR A 44 -7.26 -2.74 9.03
CA THR A 44 -6.44 -1.94 8.10
C THR A 44 -5.67 -2.84 7.12
N LEU A 45 -5.19 -4.00 7.56
CA LEU A 45 -4.50 -4.97 6.73
C LEU A 45 -5.48 -5.75 5.84
N ALA A 46 -6.66 -6.09 6.38
CA ALA A 46 -7.71 -6.75 5.61
C ALA A 46 -8.18 -5.88 4.44
N VAL A 47 -8.44 -4.60 4.70
CA VAL A 47 -8.86 -3.63 3.68
C VAL A 47 -7.75 -3.34 2.67
N TYR A 48 -6.48 -3.30 3.10
CA TYR A 48 -5.33 -3.24 2.19
C TYR A 48 -5.29 -4.43 1.22
N PHE A 49 -5.47 -5.66 1.71
CA PHE A 49 -5.55 -6.83 0.81
C PHE A 49 -6.75 -6.79 -0.12
N LEU A 50 -7.88 -6.25 0.35
CA LEU A 50 -9.08 -6.07 -0.47
C LEU A 50 -8.80 -5.08 -1.61
N GLY A 51 -8.24 -3.91 -1.31
CA GLY A 51 -7.81 -2.93 -2.32
C GLY A 51 -6.79 -3.50 -3.30
N LEU A 52 -5.78 -4.22 -2.78
CA LEU A 52 -4.77 -4.89 -3.60
C LEU A 52 -5.42 -5.90 -4.55
N SER A 53 -6.35 -6.74 -4.07
CA SER A 53 -7.03 -7.73 -4.90
C SER A 53 -7.81 -7.10 -6.07
N ILE A 54 -8.51 -6.00 -5.81
CA ILE A 54 -9.24 -5.24 -6.84
C ILE A 54 -8.24 -4.61 -7.82
N GLY A 55 -7.17 -4.00 -7.29
CA GLY A 55 -6.12 -3.39 -8.10
C GLY A 55 -5.43 -4.39 -9.03
N GLN A 56 -5.13 -5.60 -8.55
CA GLN A 56 -4.50 -6.67 -9.35
C GLN A 56 -5.38 -7.09 -10.54
N LEU A 57 -6.70 -7.16 -10.36
CA LEU A 57 -7.64 -7.47 -11.44
C LEU A 57 -7.64 -6.39 -12.53
N ALA A 58 -7.60 -5.12 -12.12
CA ALA A 58 -7.60 -3.98 -13.06
C ALA A 58 -6.23 -3.76 -13.73
N TYR A 59 -5.14 -4.07 -13.03
CA TYR A 59 -3.77 -3.73 -13.47
C TYR A 59 -3.39 -4.41 -14.78
N GLY A 60 -3.79 -5.67 -15.00
CA GLY A 60 -3.51 -6.41 -16.24
C GLY A 60 -4.05 -5.72 -17.50
N PRO A 61 -5.38 -5.55 -17.64
CA PRO A 61 -5.98 -4.89 -18.79
C PRO A 61 -5.46 -3.46 -19.02
N ILE A 62 -5.21 -2.70 -17.94
CA ILE A 62 -4.68 -1.33 -18.03
C ILE A 62 -3.23 -1.35 -18.54
N ALA A 63 -2.39 -2.25 -18.03
CA ALA A 63 -1.01 -2.41 -18.46
C ALA A 63 -0.88 -2.85 -19.92
N ASP A 64 -1.79 -3.69 -20.39
CA ASP A 64 -1.81 -4.15 -21.78
C ASP A 64 -2.30 -3.05 -22.75
N ARG A 65 -3.27 -2.23 -22.33
CA ARG A 65 -3.83 -1.15 -23.17
C ARG A 65 -2.96 0.10 -23.24
N PHE A 66 -2.40 0.54 -22.12
CA PHE A 66 -1.65 1.80 -22.03
C PHE A 66 -0.12 1.61 -22.01
N GLY A 67 0.33 0.36 -22.08
CA GLY A 67 1.74 -0.01 -21.92
C GLY A 67 2.18 0.04 -20.46
N ARG A 68 3.18 -0.76 -20.08
CA ARG A 68 3.54 -1.02 -18.68
C ARG A 68 4.08 0.19 -17.88
N ARG A 69 4.66 1.20 -18.55
CA ARG A 69 5.35 2.31 -17.87
C ARG A 69 4.38 3.29 -17.21
N ILE A 70 3.30 3.66 -17.90
CA ILE A 70 2.35 4.66 -17.40
C ILE A 70 1.62 4.14 -16.15
N PRO A 71 1.04 2.92 -16.14
CA PRO A 71 0.38 2.35 -14.97
C PRO A 71 1.32 2.16 -13.79
N LEU A 72 2.60 1.83 -14.03
CA LEU A 72 3.59 1.74 -12.97
C LEU A 72 3.82 3.11 -12.30
N LEU A 73 3.97 4.18 -13.09
CA LEU A 73 4.15 5.53 -12.53
C LEU A 73 2.90 6.02 -11.79
N VAL A 74 1.71 5.73 -12.33
CA VAL A 74 0.43 6.04 -11.67
C VAL A 74 0.31 5.28 -10.34
N GLY A 75 0.63 3.99 -10.32
CA GLY A 75 0.61 3.17 -9.11
C GLY A 75 1.58 3.66 -8.04
N VAL A 76 2.81 4.04 -8.42
CA VAL A 76 3.78 4.64 -7.48
C VAL A 76 3.28 5.99 -6.94
N GLY A 77 2.69 6.82 -7.81
CA GLY A 77 2.09 8.10 -7.40
C GLY A 77 0.94 7.91 -6.41
N LEU A 78 0.05 6.96 -6.70
CA LEU A 78 -1.08 6.60 -5.83
C LEU A 78 -0.59 6.08 -4.48
N PHE A 79 0.35 5.13 -4.48
CA PHE A 79 0.96 4.57 -3.26
C PHE A 79 1.61 5.65 -2.40
N THR A 80 2.29 6.61 -3.02
CA THR A 80 2.92 7.74 -2.31
C THR A 80 1.87 8.63 -1.66
N ALA A 81 0.80 8.98 -2.38
CA ALA A 81 -0.28 9.81 -1.87
C ALA A 81 -1.05 9.10 -0.73
N ALA A 82 -1.36 7.81 -0.88
CA ALA A 82 -2.00 6.99 0.15
C ALA A 82 -1.12 6.86 1.40
N SER A 83 0.20 6.69 1.22
CA SER A 83 1.16 6.65 2.34
C SER A 83 1.19 7.96 3.12
N LEU A 84 1.14 9.11 2.42
CA LEU A 84 1.02 10.42 3.08
C LEU A 84 -0.33 10.55 3.82
N ALA A 85 -1.43 10.11 3.21
CA ALA A 85 -2.74 10.13 3.86
C ALA A 85 -2.77 9.25 5.13
N CYS A 86 -2.07 8.11 5.13
CA CYS A 86 -1.89 7.28 6.31
C CYS A 86 -1.04 7.98 7.40
N ALA A 87 0.03 8.67 7.01
CA ALA A 87 0.91 9.37 7.95
C ALA A 87 0.21 10.51 8.68
N PHE A 88 -0.78 11.16 8.04
CA PHE A 88 -1.58 12.23 8.62
C PHE A 88 -2.94 11.77 9.17
N ALA A 89 -3.15 10.45 9.34
CA ALA A 89 -4.43 9.91 9.79
C ALA A 89 -4.78 10.36 11.23
N PRO A 90 -5.87 11.12 11.44
CA PRO A 90 -6.27 11.56 12.77
C PRO A 90 -7.08 10.50 13.53
N THR A 91 -7.67 9.54 12.82
CA THR A 91 -8.56 8.51 13.38
C THR A 91 -8.30 7.16 12.72
N LEU A 92 -8.72 6.08 13.40
CA LEU A 92 -8.59 4.73 12.88
C LEU A 92 -9.36 4.53 11.57
N GLU A 93 -10.59 5.03 11.48
CA GLU A 93 -11.41 4.94 10.26
C GLU A 93 -10.74 5.61 9.06
N TRP A 94 -10.08 6.75 9.29
CA TRP A 94 -9.29 7.41 8.26
C TRP A 94 -8.11 6.53 7.82
N LEU A 95 -7.40 5.92 8.77
CA LEU A 95 -6.30 5.01 8.48
C LEU A 95 -6.77 3.79 7.68
N ILE A 96 -7.91 3.20 8.05
CA ILE A 96 -8.52 2.07 7.33
C ILE A 96 -8.86 2.48 5.89
N GLY A 97 -9.51 3.63 5.72
CA GLY A 97 -9.86 4.15 4.40
C GLY A 97 -8.64 4.46 3.54
N ALA A 98 -7.61 5.09 4.12
CA ALA A 98 -6.37 5.40 3.42
C ALA A 98 -5.59 4.13 3.03
N ARG A 99 -5.68 3.06 3.83
CA ARG A 99 -5.04 1.76 3.55
C ARG A 99 -5.69 0.97 2.43
N PHE A 100 -6.95 1.26 2.09
CA PHE A 100 -7.63 0.66 0.95
C PHE A 100 -7.02 1.06 -0.40
N VAL A 101 -6.48 2.29 -0.46
CA VAL A 101 -6.03 2.96 -1.68
C VAL A 101 -4.58 2.61 -1.99
#